data_AF-H9CWE1-F1
#
_entry.id   AF-H9CWE1-F1
#
_cell.length_a   1.000
_cell.length_b   1.000
_cell.length_c   1.000
_cell.angle_alpha   90.00
_cell.angle_beta   90.00
_cell.angle_gamma   90.00
#
_symmetry.space_group_name_H-M   'P 1'
#
loop_
_entity.id
_entity.type
_entity.pdbx_description
1 polymer ?
#
loop_
_entity_poly.entity_id
_entity_poly.type
_entity_poly.pdbx_seq_one_letter_code
_entity_poly.pdbx_strand_id
1 'polypeptide(L)'
;MVVVSCVIVVLMILLLILLCISSYFSPMTGSESFDGSRYEDLSDWFSSFECGFLGQGFSENFFSFAYVNLLVLFVVFDLEVSLLLNVIYDGVWFYTFWCYFFFLLLVTIGYIGEVILGYTSWLD
;
A
#
# COMPACT_ATOMS: atom_id res chain seq x y z
N MET A 1 15.72 23.26 35.16
CA MET A 1 16.76 22.24 35.44
C MET A 1 16.24 20.82 35.23
N VAL A 2 15.10 20.43 35.81
CA VAL A 2 14.51 19.08 35.65
C VAL A 2 14.18 18.73 34.19
N VAL A 3 13.55 19.64 33.43
CA VAL A 3 13.18 19.40 32.01
C VAL A 3 14.41 19.16 31.14
N VAL A 4 15.49 19.94 31.33
CA VAL A 4 16.75 19.78 30.58
C VAL A 4 17.39 18.42 30.89
N SER A 5 17.36 17.98 32.16
CA SER A 5 17.85 16.67 32.56
C SER A 5 17.04 15.53 31.94
N CYS A 6 15.71 15.63 31.87
CA CYS A 6 14.86 14.63 31.23
C CYS A 6 15.14 14.51 29.73
N VAL A 7 15.33 15.63 29.03
CA VAL A 7 15.63 15.62 27.59
C VAL A 7 16.98 14.94 27.30
N ILE A 8 18.00 15.19 28.12
CA ILE A 8 19.32 14.56 27.96
C ILE A 8 19.23 13.04 28.20
N VAL A 9 18.48 12.60 29.22
CA VAL A 9 18.30 11.17 29.52
C VAL A 9 17.57 10.45 28.38
N VAL A 10 16.50 11.05 27.83
CA VAL A 10 15.77 10.48 26.69
C VAL A 10 16.68 10.37 25.46
N LEU A 11 17.50 11.40 25.20
CA LEU A 11 18.45 11.38 24.09
C LEU A 11 19.51 10.28 24.25
N MET A 12 20.03 10.07 25.47
CA MET A 12 21.00 9.01 25.77
C MET A 12 20.39 7.62 25.59
N ILE A 13 19.14 7.43 26.02
CA ILE A 13 18.41 6.16 25.83
C ILE A 13 18.19 5.90 24.32
N LEU A 14 17.76 6.91 23.57
CA LEU A 14 17.57 6.80 22.12
C LEU A 14 18.88 6.41 21.42
N LEU A 15 20.00 7.02 21.80
CA LEU A 15 21.31 6.75 21.21
C LEU A 15 21.81 5.34 21.53
N LEU A 16 21.57 4.86 22.75
CA LEU A 16 21.86 3.46 23.14
C LEU A 16 21.03 2.46 22.32
N ILE A 17 19.74 2.74 22.11
CA ILE A 17 18.86 1.87 21.32
C ILE A 17 19.35 1.81 19.87
N LEU A 18 19.71 2.95 19.27
CA LEU A 18 20.24 3.00 17.90
C LEU A 18 21.57 2.24 17.78
N LEU A 19 22.47 2.35 18.76
CA LEU A 19 23.72 1.58 18.79
C LEU A 19 23.46 0.07 18.89
N CYS A 20 22.54 -0.36 19.75
CA CYS A 20 22.15 -1.76 19.86
C CYS A 20 21.60 -2.30 18.53
N ILE A 21 20.71 -1.56 17.87
CA ILE A 21 20.15 -1.95 16.56
C ILE A 21 21.26 -2.08 15.51
N SER A 22 22.19 -1.11 15.45
CA SER A 22 23.29 -1.15 14.50
C SER A 22 24.27 -2.32 14.74
N SER A 23 24.57 -2.63 16.01
CA SER A 23 25.42 -3.78 16.38
C SER A 23 24.75 -5.14 16.15
N TYR A 24 23.42 -5.19 16.22
CA TYR A 24 22.66 -6.40 15.92
C TYR A 24 22.56 -6.64 14.41
N PHE A 25 22.49 -5.57 13.62
CA PHE A 25 22.39 -5.65 12.16
C PHE A 25 23.75 -5.81 11.46
N SER A 26 24.85 -5.36 12.08
CA SER A 26 26.21 -5.48 11.51
C SER A 26 26.64 -6.91 11.12
N PRO A 27 26.30 -8.00 11.83
CA PRO A 27 26.57 -9.35 11.34
C PRO A 27 25.64 -9.81 10.21
N MET A 28 24.49 -9.17 10.01
CA MET A 28 23.51 -9.52 8.96
C MET A 28 23.82 -8.84 7.62
N THR A 29 24.27 -7.59 7.66
CA THR A 29 24.92 -6.94 6.52
C THR A 29 26.38 -7.36 6.50
N GLY A 30 26.69 -8.47 5.83
CA GLY A 30 28.02 -9.10 5.77
C GLY A 30 29.18 -8.13 5.95
N SER A 31 29.72 -8.07 7.17
CA SER A 31 30.91 -7.29 7.47
C SER A 31 32.12 -8.03 6.94
N GLU A 32 32.91 -7.38 6.08
CA GLU A 32 34.19 -7.93 5.65
C GLU A 32 35.10 -8.08 6.87
N SER A 33 35.52 -9.31 7.15
CA SER A 33 36.57 -9.56 8.12
C SER A 33 37.86 -8.86 7.67
N PHE A 34 38.57 -8.21 8.61
CA PHE A 34 39.89 -7.61 8.41
C PHE A 34 40.95 -8.58 7.85
N ASP A 35 40.65 -9.88 7.77
CA ASP A 35 41.51 -10.94 7.25
C ASP A 35 41.28 -11.30 5.78
N GLY A 36 40.46 -10.53 5.04
CA GLY A 36 40.33 -10.69 3.58
C GLY A 36 39.73 -12.03 3.09
N SER A 37 39.33 -12.92 4.00
CA SER A 37 38.60 -14.13 3.66
C SER A 37 37.14 -13.76 3.38
N ARG A 38 36.81 -13.62 2.09
CA ARG A 38 35.44 -13.48 1.63
C ARG A 38 34.63 -14.66 2.16
N TYR A 39 33.58 -14.38 2.92
CA TYR A 39 32.51 -15.34 3.12
C TYR A 39 31.87 -15.53 1.74
N GLU A 40 32.20 -16.63 1.07
CA GLU A 40 31.48 -17.02 -0.14
C GLU A 40 30.02 -17.33 0.24
N ASP A 41 29.11 -16.77 -0.55
CA ASP A 41 27.72 -17.21 -0.75
C ASP A 41 26.65 -16.90 0.32
N LEU A 42 26.86 -15.92 1.22
CA LEU A 42 25.74 -15.37 2.00
C LEU A 42 25.01 -14.21 1.29
N SER A 43 25.67 -13.52 0.36
CA SER A 43 25.06 -12.43 -0.43
C SER A 43 23.91 -12.91 -1.32
N ASP A 44 23.98 -14.16 -1.78
CA ASP A 44 23.03 -14.72 -2.74
C ASP A 44 21.67 -15.00 -2.10
N TRP A 45 21.65 -15.33 -0.81
CA TRP A 45 20.42 -15.55 -0.04
C TRP A 45 19.66 -14.26 0.27
N PHE A 46 20.33 -13.11 0.25
CA PHE A 46 19.72 -11.80 0.45
C PHE A 46 19.33 -11.09 -0.86
N SER A 47 19.56 -11.72 -2.01
CA SER A 47 19.23 -11.15 -3.32
C SER A 47 17.76 -11.35 -3.69
N SER A 48 17.20 -10.41 -4.47
CA SER A 48 15.84 -10.55 -5.03
C SER A 48 15.77 -11.75 -5.97
N PHE A 49 14.71 -12.55 -5.87
CA PHE A 49 14.51 -13.71 -6.74
C PHE A 49 14.17 -13.26 -8.17
N GLU A 50 15.15 -13.29 -9.06
CA GLU A 50 14.99 -13.05 -10.50
C GLU A 50 15.17 -14.33 -11.31
N CYS A 51 14.49 -15.40 -10.89
CA CYS A 51 14.49 -16.70 -11.58
C CYS A 51 15.91 -17.27 -11.83
N GLY A 52 16.85 -17.06 -10.91
CA GLY A 52 18.23 -17.58 -10.98
C GLY A 52 19.21 -16.74 -11.80
N PHE A 53 18.79 -15.59 -12.31
CA PHE A 53 19.68 -14.62 -12.96
C PHE A 53 20.14 -13.53 -11.99
N LEU A 54 21.29 -12.92 -12.27
CA LEU A 54 21.81 -11.80 -11.50
C LEU A 54 20.93 -10.57 -11.77
N GLY A 55 20.42 -9.96 -10.70
CA GLY A 55 19.55 -8.79 -10.74
C GLY A 55 20.07 -7.68 -11.64
N GLN A 56 19.46 -7.48 -12.82
CA GLN A 56 19.91 -6.46 -13.77
C GLN A 56 18.87 -5.33 -13.87
N GLY A 57 18.74 -4.58 -12.78
CA GLY A 57 17.90 -3.38 -12.75
C GLY A 57 17.36 -3.08 -11.36
N PHE A 58 16.85 -1.87 -11.16
CA PHE A 58 15.94 -1.62 -10.06
C PHE A 58 14.61 -2.31 -10.41
N SER A 59 14.12 -3.16 -9.51
CA SER A 59 12.75 -3.68 -9.54
C SER A 59 11.78 -2.53 -9.31
N GLU A 60 11.63 -1.66 -10.30
CA GLU A 60 10.53 -0.72 -10.34
C GLU A 60 9.32 -1.52 -10.81
N ASN A 61 8.46 -1.86 -9.86
CA ASN A 61 7.10 -2.27 -10.19
C ASN A 61 6.48 -1.09 -10.93
N PHE A 62 6.44 -1.14 -12.27
CA PHE A 62 5.63 -0.25 -13.09
C PHE A 62 4.17 -0.58 -12.80
N PHE A 63 3.71 -0.15 -11.62
CA PHE A 63 2.33 -0.28 -11.23
C PHE A 63 1.54 0.64 -12.15
N SER A 64 0.81 0.02 -13.07
CA SER A 64 0.10 0.75 -14.12
C SER A 64 -0.95 1.69 -13.49
N PHE A 65 -1.14 2.85 -14.11
CA PHE A 65 -2.18 3.82 -13.75
C PHE A 65 -3.59 3.20 -13.70
N ALA A 66 -3.81 2.10 -14.42
CA ALA A 66 -5.06 1.33 -14.41
C ALA A 66 -5.50 0.90 -13.01
N TYR A 67 -4.56 0.46 -12.15
CA TYR A 67 -4.88 0.00 -10.80
C TYR A 67 -5.35 1.13 -9.89
N VAL A 68 -4.76 2.32 -10.02
CA VAL A 68 -5.17 3.50 -9.25
C VAL A 68 -6.59 3.92 -9.66
N ASN A 69 -6.86 3.90 -10.96
CA ASN A 69 -8.18 4.26 -11.46
C ASN A 69 -9.27 3.27 -10.99
N LEU A 70 -8.97 1.97 -11.00
CA LEU A 70 -9.88 0.96 -10.50
C LEU A 70 -10.15 1.09 -8.99
N LEU A 71 -9.13 1.48 -8.22
CA LEU A 71 -9.26 1.73 -6.79
C LEU A 71 -10.18 2.94 -6.51
N VAL A 72 -10.05 4.01 -7.28
CA VAL A 72 -10.93 5.18 -7.16
C VAL A 72 -12.38 4.80 -7.51
N LEU A 73 -12.60 4.07 -8.60
CA LEU A 73 -13.92 3.58 -8.99
C LEU A 73 -14.52 2.69 -7.89
N PHE A 74 -13.74 1.78 -7.33
CA PHE A 74 -14.17 0.91 -6.24
C PHE A 74 -14.66 1.71 -5.02
N VAL A 75 -13.93 2.75 -4.61
CA VAL A 75 -14.31 3.59 -3.47
C VAL A 75 -15.60 4.36 -3.73
N VAL A 76 -15.78 4.90 -4.94
CA VAL A 76 -17.01 5.63 -5.30
C VAL A 76 -18.22 4.69 -5.35
N PHE A 77 -18.07 3.51 -5.98
CA PHE A 77 -19.15 2.54 -6.06
C PHE A 77 -19.54 1.97 -4.69
N ASP A 78 -18.59 1.78 -3.78
CA ASP A 78 -18.86 1.35 -2.39
C ASP A 78 -19.69 2.40 -1.61
N LEU A 79 -19.42 3.69 -1.85
CA LEU A 79 -20.23 4.78 -1.29
C LEU A 79 -21.67 4.73 -1.82
N GLU A 80 -21.84 4.53 -3.13
CA GLU A 80 -23.17 4.44 -3.75
C GLU A 80 -23.99 3.25 -3.22
N VAL A 81 -23.35 2.09 -3.03
CA VAL A 81 -23.99 0.90 -2.44
C VAL A 81 -24.35 1.14 -0.97
N SER A 82 -23.49 1.82 -0.22
CA SER A 82 -23.79 2.21 1.17
C SER A 82 -25.02 3.11 1.26
N LEU A 83 -25.19 4.01 0.29
CA LEU A 83 -26.36 4.89 0.19
C LEU A 83 -27.62 4.10 -0.19
N LEU A 84 -27.48 3.10 -1.06
CA LEU A 84 -28.58 2.20 -1.42
C LEU A 84 -29.00 1.32 -0.23
N LEU A 85 -28.06 0.85 0.60
CA LEU A 85 -28.35 0.05 1.80
C LEU A 85 -29.25 0.80 2.79
N ASN A 86 -29.20 2.13 2.80
CA ASN A 86 -30.06 2.97 3.63
C ASN A 86 -31.57 2.74 3.34
N VAL A 87 -31.93 2.27 2.14
CA VAL A 87 -33.34 1.96 1.79
C VAL A 87 -33.95 0.86 2.66
N ILE A 88 -33.15 -0.05 3.21
CA ILE A 88 -33.64 -1.13 4.07
C ILE A 88 -34.02 -0.59 5.46
N TYR A 89 -33.32 0.46 5.90
CA TYR A 89 -33.55 1.11 7.18
C TYR A 89 -34.69 2.13 7.11
N ASP A 90 -34.88 2.76 5.96
CA ASP A 90 -35.92 3.75 5.74
C ASP A 90 -37.24 3.08 5.31
N GLY A 91 -38.35 3.46 5.95
CA GLY A 91 -39.67 2.94 5.58
C GLY A 91 -40.06 3.41 4.18
N VAL A 92 -40.37 2.49 3.26
CA VAL A 92 -40.62 2.84 1.85
C VAL A 92 -41.94 3.60 1.69
N TRP A 93 -41.85 4.93 1.54
CA TRP A 93 -42.93 5.79 1.06
C TRP A 93 -42.90 5.90 -0.47
N PHE A 94 -44.05 6.10 -1.13
CA PHE A 94 -44.14 6.12 -2.61
C PHE A 94 -43.24 7.18 -3.26
N TYR A 95 -43.02 8.33 -2.62
CA TYR A 95 -42.12 9.38 -3.13
C TYR A 95 -40.65 8.94 -3.06
N THR A 96 -40.24 8.40 -1.92
CA THR A 96 -38.89 7.90 -1.66
C THR A 96 -38.49 6.79 -2.63
N PHE A 97 -39.45 5.93 -3.03
CA PHE A 97 -39.22 4.88 -4.02
C PHE A 97 -38.73 5.43 -5.38
N TRP A 98 -39.35 6.50 -5.88
CA TRP A 98 -38.95 7.11 -7.16
C TRP A 98 -37.55 7.74 -7.12
N CYS A 99 -37.17 8.32 -5.98
CA CYS A 99 -35.82 8.85 -5.79
C CYS A 99 -34.76 7.75 -5.86
N TYR A 100 -34.97 6.62 -5.15
CA TYR A 100 -34.06 5.48 -5.21
C TYR A 100 -33.99 4.83 -6.60
N PHE A 101 -35.12 4.78 -7.33
CA PHE A 101 -35.14 4.29 -8.71
C PHE A 101 -34.30 5.17 -9.64
N PHE A 102 -34.43 6.50 -9.54
CA PHE A 102 -33.61 7.44 -10.32
C PHE A 102 -32.13 7.34 -9.95
N PHE A 103 -31.82 7.16 -8.67
CA PHE A 103 -30.45 6.94 -8.20
C PHE A 103 -29.82 5.69 -8.85
N LEU A 104 -30.54 4.56 -8.87
CA LEU A 104 -30.08 3.31 -9.51
C LEU A 104 -29.83 3.51 -11.02
N LEU A 105 -30.69 4.28 -11.70
CA LEU A 105 -30.50 4.63 -13.10
C LEU A 105 -29.22 5.44 -13.31
N LEU A 106 -28.92 6.39 -12.43
CA LEU A 106 -27.68 7.18 -12.50
C LEU A 106 -26.44 6.31 -12.32
N VAL A 107 -26.44 5.41 -11.34
CA VAL A 107 -25.34 4.45 -11.09
C VAL A 107 -25.10 3.56 -12.31
N THR A 108 -26.17 3.05 -12.93
CA THR A 108 -26.03 2.20 -14.13
C THR A 108 -25.49 2.96 -15.33
N ILE A 109 -25.89 4.21 -15.55
CA ILE A 109 -25.32 5.06 -16.60
C ILE A 109 -23.84 5.36 -16.33
N GLY A 110 -23.49 5.71 -15.09
CA GLY A 110 -22.10 5.96 -14.69
C GLY A 110 -21.22 4.75 -14.98
N TYR A 111 -21.65 3.56 -14.54
CA TYR A 111 -20.93 2.31 -14.79
C TYR A 111 -20.76 2.00 -16.29
N ILE A 112 -21.81 2.20 -17.10
CA ILE A 112 -21.71 2.01 -18.56
C ILE A 112 -20.68 2.97 -19.17
N GLY A 113 -20.65 4.23 -18.74
CA GLY A 113 -19.67 5.22 -19.19
C GLY A 113 -18.23 4.75 -18.92
N GLU A 114 -17.95 4.29 -17.71
CA GLU A 114 -16.63 3.79 -17.30
C GLU A 114 -16.17 2.58 -18.12
N VAL A 115 -17.09 1.65 -18.41
CA VAL A 115 -16.78 0.46 -19.24
C VAL A 115 -16.44 0.87 -20.68
N ILE A 116 -17.15 1.85 -21.25
CA ILE A 116 -16.88 2.33 -22.61
C ILE A 116 -15.54 3.07 -22.69
N LEU A 117 -15.15 3.78 -21.62
CA LEU A 117 -13.88 4.51 -21.54
C LEU A 117 -12.66 3.59 -21.38
N GLY A 118 -12.85 2.27 -21.20
CA GLY A 118 -11.75 1.32 -21.07
C GLY A 118 -11.07 1.38 -19.70
N TYR A 119 -11.72 1.97 -18.70
CA TYR A 119 -11.16 2.09 -17.36
C TYR A 119 -11.16 0.75 -16.60
N THR A 120 -11.96 -0.22 -17.04
CA THR A 120 -12.05 -1.57 -16.48
C THR A 120 -11.23 -2.61 -17.25
N SER A 121 -10.60 -2.26 -18.37
CA SER A 121 -9.72 -3.20 -19.09
C SER A 121 -8.35 -3.27 -18.40
N TRP A 122 -8.03 -4.46 -17.90
CA TRP A 122 -6.76 -4.76 -17.24
C TRP A 122 -5.65 -5.15 -18.23
N LEU A 123 -6.02 -5.40 -19.48
CA LEU A 123 -5.18 -5.93 -20.54
C LEU A 123 -5.16 -4.93 -21.69
N ASP A 124 -4.19 -4.02 -21.65
CA ASP A 124 -3.53 -3.48 -22.84
C ASP A 124 -2.02 -3.71 -22.69
#